data_AF-X1QNR8-F1
#
_entry.id   AF-X1QNR8-F1
#
_cell.length_a   1.000
_cell.length_b   1.000
_cell.length_c   1.000
_cell.angle_alpha   90.00
_cell.angle_beta   90.00
_cell.angle_gamma   90.00
#
_symmetry.space_group_name_H-M   'P 1'
#
loop_
_entity.id
_entity.type
_entity.pdbx_description
1 polymer ?
#
loop_
_entity_poly.entity_id
_entity_poly.type
_entity_poly.pdbx_seq_one_letter_code
_entity_poly.pdbx_strand_id
1 'polypeptide(L)'
;MSSIARKAHALRREKTMAIPRHFVFVDTETRVVKDKDGNMKQYFKLGWLCYYSRAYDKHIEKQEWFYIDTISSFWDFVFAHCHSTQRLWVIARNVVFDFTILRGWENLRKEGYKLKFFHNNGVSAIVTVRKGNKSIVFLDSMNWFPESLAKTGERLGIPKMKIDFETCTKHELSNYCRNDVLIDFENFRQFIRFLV
;
A
#
# COMPACT_ATOMS: atom_id res chain seq x y z
N MET A 1 -6.33 -33.64 10.71
CA MET A 1 -5.14 -32.86 10.31
C MET A 1 -4.59 -33.44 9.02
N SER A 2 -4.88 -32.83 7.86
CA SER A 2 -4.29 -33.27 6.59
C SER A 2 -2.90 -32.67 6.47
N SER A 3 -1.86 -33.48 6.70
CA SER A 3 -0.50 -33.09 6.33
C SER A 3 -0.41 -33.15 4.80
N ILE A 4 -0.32 -31.99 4.16
CA ILE A 4 -0.02 -31.94 2.73
C ILE A 4 1.42 -32.44 2.60
N ALA A 5 1.58 -33.68 2.11
CA ALA A 5 2.86 -34.26 1.75
C ALA A 5 3.46 -33.50 0.55
N ARG A 6 4.04 -32.31 0.81
CA ARG A 6 4.73 -31.53 -0.22
C ARG A 6 6.08 -32.20 -0.49
N LYS A 7 6.29 -32.65 -1.73
CA LYS A 7 7.61 -33.07 -2.18
C LYS A 7 8.59 -31.91 -2.03
N ALA A 8 9.72 -32.18 -1.38
CA ALA A 8 10.84 -31.25 -1.36
C ALA A 8 11.22 -30.92 -2.82
N HIS A 9 11.32 -29.63 -3.13
CA HIS A 9 11.77 -29.16 -4.43
C HIS A 9 12.94 -28.20 -4.21
N ALA A 10 13.97 -28.32 -5.02
CA ALA A 10 15.06 -27.36 -5.02
C ALA A 10 14.52 -26.01 -5.51
N LEU A 11 14.75 -24.95 -4.73
CA LEU A 11 14.49 -23.60 -5.19
C LEU A 11 15.36 -23.33 -6.42
N ARG A 12 14.75 -22.94 -7.53
CA ARG A 12 15.50 -22.53 -8.72
C ARG A 12 16.26 -21.26 -8.35
N ARG A 13 17.58 -21.24 -8.63
CA ARG A 13 18.40 -20.04 -8.48
C ARG A 13 17.77 -18.93 -9.30
N GLU A 14 17.37 -17.85 -8.64
CA GLU A 14 16.94 -16.68 -9.39
C GLU A 14 18.13 -16.01 -10.03
N LYS A 15 18.02 -15.75 -11.35
CA LYS A 15 19.10 -15.13 -12.12
C LYS A 15 19.19 -13.63 -11.89
N THR A 16 18.16 -13.04 -11.31
CA THR A 16 18.05 -11.60 -11.06
C THR A 16 17.37 -11.33 -9.73
N MET A 17 18.04 -10.63 -8.82
CA MET A 17 17.38 -9.92 -7.73
C MET A 17 16.80 -8.63 -8.28
N ALA A 18 15.52 -8.67 -8.67
CA ALA A 18 14.79 -7.46 -9.03
C ALA A 18 14.12 -6.90 -7.78
N ILE A 19 14.88 -6.20 -6.92
CA ILE A 19 14.26 -5.41 -5.86
C ILE A 19 13.49 -4.29 -6.55
N PRO A 20 12.21 -4.07 -6.23
CA PRO A 20 11.43 -3.06 -6.92
C PRO A 20 12.04 -1.68 -6.73
N ARG A 21 11.84 -0.80 -7.72
CA ARG A 21 12.38 0.55 -7.70
C ARG A 21 11.37 1.59 -7.25
N HIS A 22 10.10 1.43 -7.65
CA HIS A 22 9.05 2.42 -7.47
C HIS A 22 7.99 1.91 -6.49
N PHE A 23 7.82 2.64 -5.40
CA PHE A 23 6.90 2.33 -4.33
C PHE A 23 5.97 3.51 -4.05
N VAL A 24 4.75 3.21 -3.64
CA VAL A 24 3.77 4.12 -3.11
C VAL A 24 3.26 3.50 -1.82
N PHE A 25 3.49 4.16 -0.70
CA PHE A 25 2.89 3.82 0.59
C PHE A 25 1.64 4.66 0.74
N VAL A 26 0.51 4.06 1.11
CA VAL A 26 -0.77 4.76 1.21
C VAL A 26 -1.52 4.34 2.46
N ASP A 27 -2.24 5.29 3.03
CA ASP A 27 -3.21 5.09 4.11
C ASP A 27 -4.41 6.01 3.86
N THR A 28 -5.60 5.56 4.26
CA THR A 28 -6.85 6.29 4.06
C THR A 28 -7.71 6.34 5.32
N GLU A 29 -8.33 7.49 5.52
CA GLU A 29 -9.30 7.73 6.58
C GLU A 29 -10.70 7.73 6.02
N THR A 30 -11.63 7.20 6.81
CA THR A 30 -13.02 7.03 6.39
C THR A 30 -14.00 7.77 7.29
N ARG A 31 -15.20 8.00 6.76
CA ARG A 31 -16.39 8.33 7.55
C ARG A 31 -17.33 7.14 7.53
N VAL A 32 -17.85 6.78 8.69
CA VAL A 32 -18.80 5.67 8.83
C VAL A 32 -20.23 6.23 8.79
N VAL A 33 -21.07 5.63 7.96
CA VAL A 33 -22.50 5.93 7.89
C VAL A 33 -23.26 4.63 8.10
N LYS A 34 -24.15 4.61 9.09
CA LYS A 34 -25.09 3.50 9.30
C LYS A 34 -26.20 3.59 8.26
N ASP A 35 -26.44 2.51 7.53
CA ASP A 35 -27.59 2.43 6.64
C ASP A 35 -28.89 2.07 7.41
N LYS A 36 -30.01 2.06 6.67
CA LYS A 36 -31.35 1.81 7.23
C LYS A 36 -31.50 0.41 7.85
N ASP A 37 -30.65 -0.53 7.42
CA ASP A 37 -30.65 -1.93 7.87
C ASP A 37 -29.63 -2.17 9.00
N GLY A 38 -28.96 -1.11 9.47
CA GLY A 38 -27.97 -1.17 10.54
C GLY A 38 -26.56 -1.55 10.08
N ASN A 39 -26.31 -1.74 8.78
CA ASN A 39 -24.97 -2.02 8.28
C ASN A 39 -24.13 -0.74 8.27
N MET A 40 -22.85 -0.89 8.60
CA MET A 40 -21.89 0.20 8.58
C MET A 40 -21.24 0.31 7.19
N LYS A 41 -21.49 1.42 6.49
CA LYS A 41 -20.81 1.75 5.24
C LYS A 41 -19.70 2.76 5.49
N GLN A 42 -18.53 2.51 4.91
CA GLN A 42 -17.39 3.40 5.01
C GLN A 42 -17.18 4.17 3.71
N TYR A 43 -16.98 5.48 3.82
CA TYR A 43 -16.70 6.35 2.69
C TYR A 43 -15.36 7.04 2.89
N PHE A 44 -14.60 7.18 1.81
CA PHE A 44 -13.36 7.94 1.80
C PHE A 44 -13.57 9.37 2.36
N LYS A 45 -12.67 9.79 3.25
CA LYS A 45 -12.66 11.13 3.88
C LYS A 45 -11.40 11.91 3.50
N LEU A 46 -10.23 11.31 3.69
CA LEU A 46 -8.93 11.82 3.25
C LEU A 46 -7.92 10.66 3.19
N GLY A 47 -6.73 10.92 2.66
CA GLY A 47 -5.62 9.99 2.78
C GLY A 47 -4.28 10.70 2.58
N TRP A 48 -3.21 9.95 2.78
CA TRP A 48 -1.86 10.35 2.43
C TRP A 48 -1.20 9.26 1.63
N LEU A 49 -0.27 9.67 0.76
CA LEU A 49 0.69 8.76 0.18
C LEU A 49 2.12 9.30 0.25
N CYS A 50 3.07 8.37 0.30
CA CYS A 50 4.49 8.61 0.12
C CYS A 50 4.98 7.80 -1.08
N TYR A 51 5.37 8.48 -2.15
CA TYR A 51 6.09 7.87 -3.25
C TYR A 51 7.58 7.83 -2.94
N TYR A 52 8.18 6.67 -3.17
CA TYR A 52 9.59 6.43 -2.98
C TYR A 52 10.16 5.75 -4.22
N SER A 53 11.20 6.34 -4.81
CA SER A 53 12.02 5.68 -5.82
C SER A 53 13.44 5.55 -5.34
N ARG A 54 13.93 4.32 -5.33
CA ARG A 54 15.34 4.02 -5.00
C ARG A 54 16.28 4.61 -6.03
N ALA A 55 17.48 4.95 -5.55
CA ALA A 55 18.62 5.23 -6.41
C ALA A 55 18.97 4.01 -7.26
N TYR A 56 19.34 4.25 -8.52
CA TYR A 56 19.82 3.23 -9.44
C TYR A 56 20.64 3.89 -10.54
N ASP A 57 21.89 3.44 -10.72
CA ASP A 57 22.86 4.04 -11.65
C ASP A 57 22.95 5.57 -11.41
N LYS A 58 22.65 6.39 -12.41
CA LYS A 58 22.69 7.87 -12.32
C LYS A 58 21.46 8.48 -11.67
N HIS A 59 20.44 7.69 -11.38
CA HIS A 59 19.22 8.20 -10.77
C HIS A 59 19.37 8.25 -9.26
N ILE A 60 19.11 9.44 -8.70
CA ILE A 60 19.08 9.65 -7.26
C ILE A 60 17.81 9.10 -6.63
N GLU A 61 17.88 8.86 -5.32
CA GLU A 61 16.72 8.55 -4.49
C GLU A 61 15.73 9.73 -4.55
N LYS A 62 14.43 9.44 -4.71
CA LYS A 62 13.36 10.45 -4.70
C LYS A 62 12.30 10.03 -3.69
N GLN A 63 11.83 11.01 -2.92
CA GLN A 63 10.72 10.88 -2.00
C GLN A 63 9.72 12.02 -2.27
N GLU A 64 8.43 11.71 -2.38
CA GLU A 64 7.38 12.68 -2.63
C GLU A 64 6.17 12.36 -1.76
N TRP A 65 5.64 13.36 -1.07
CA TRP A 65 4.46 13.25 -0.23
C TRP A 65 3.28 13.91 -0.90
N PHE A 66 2.14 13.24 -0.93
CA PHE A 66 0.94 13.75 -1.59
C PHE A 66 -0.28 13.55 -0.70
N TYR A 67 -1.02 14.64 -0.48
CA TYR A 67 -2.28 14.62 0.24
C TYR A 67 -3.40 14.19 -0.70
N ILE A 68 -4.20 13.21 -0.27
CA ILE A 68 -5.32 12.70 -1.04
C ILE A 68 -6.60 13.31 -0.47
N ASP A 69 -7.18 14.23 -1.23
CA ASP A 69 -8.46 14.86 -0.93
C ASP A 69 -9.63 14.23 -1.69
N THR A 70 -9.35 13.49 -2.76
CA THR A 70 -10.34 12.80 -3.58
C THR A 70 -9.80 11.45 -4.05
N ILE A 71 -10.71 10.51 -4.33
CA ILE A 71 -10.31 9.22 -4.92
C ILE A 71 -9.63 9.42 -6.29
N SER A 72 -10.06 10.42 -7.07
CA SER A 72 -9.44 10.72 -8.38
C SER A 72 -7.99 11.13 -8.22
N SER A 73 -7.68 12.04 -7.28
CA SER A 73 -6.31 12.54 -7.11
C SER A 73 -5.32 11.43 -6.75
N PHE A 74 -5.75 10.41 -6.00
CA PHE A 74 -4.96 9.19 -5.79
C PHE A 74 -4.69 8.44 -7.10
N TRP A 75 -5.72 8.16 -7.90
CA TRP A 75 -5.54 7.38 -9.13
C TRP A 75 -4.77 8.12 -10.21
N ASP A 76 -4.98 9.43 -10.34
CA ASP A 76 -4.20 10.29 -11.23
C ASP A 76 -2.71 10.22 -10.86
N PHE A 77 -2.39 10.26 -9.56
CA PHE A 77 -1.02 10.06 -9.06
C PHE A 77 -0.48 8.67 -9.42
N VAL A 78 -1.23 7.60 -9.13
CA VAL A 78 -0.80 6.21 -9.40
C VAL A 78 -0.54 5.98 -10.89
N PHE A 79 -1.41 6.48 -11.76
CA PHE A 79 -1.27 6.29 -13.21
C PHE A 79 -0.13 7.13 -13.81
N ALA A 80 0.10 8.33 -13.29
CA ALA A 80 1.24 9.16 -13.67
C ALA A 80 2.59 8.50 -13.31
N HIS A 81 2.66 7.81 -12.17
CA HIS A 81 3.87 7.12 -11.69
C HIS A 81 3.99 5.67 -12.18
N CYS A 82 2.99 5.14 -12.89
CA CYS A 82 3.06 3.82 -13.51
C CYS A 82 3.74 3.91 -14.89
N HIS A 83 5.07 3.85 -14.88
CA HIS A 83 5.89 3.87 -16.09
C HIS A 83 5.87 2.53 -16.84
N SER A 84 6.13 2.59 -18.14
CA SER A 84 6.30 1.40 -18.98
C SER A 84 7.52 0.60 -18.55
N THR A 85 7.43 -0.73 -18.58
CA THR A 85 8.51 -1.69 -18.24
C THR A 85 9.00 -1.68 -16.79
N GLN A 86 8.52 -0.73 -15.99
CA GLN A 86 8.78 -0.65 -14.55
C GLN A 86 7.49 -0.97 -13.79
N ARG A 87 7.63 -1.72 -12.69
CA ARG A 87 6.49 -2.08 -11.85
C ARG A 87 6.34 -1.07 -10.72
N LEU A 88 5.14 -0.54 -10.55
CA LEU A 88 4.77 0.30 -9.41
C LEU A 88 4.21 -0.59 -8.30
N TRP A 89 4.75 -0.46 -7.09
CA TRP A 89 4.28 -1.21 -5.92
C TRP A 89 3.51 -0.27 -5.01
N VAL A 90 2.22 -0.51 -4.87
CA VAL A 90 1.34 0.22 -3.93
C VAL A 90 1.20 -0.64 -2.69
N ILE A 91 1.67 -0.13 -1.56
CA ILE A 91 1.78 -0.83 -0.28
C ILE A 91 0.91 -0.11 0.75
N ALA A 92 0.17 -0.90 1.51
CA ALA A 92 -0.59 -0.41 2.66
C ALA A 92 -0.69 -1.52 3.71
N ARG A 93 -0.97 -1.12 4.95
CA ARG A 93 -1.22 -2.04 6.07
C ARG A 93 -2.66 -2.50 6.00
N ASN A 94 -2.91 -3.75 5.60
CA ASN A 94 -4.24 -4.22 5.17
C ASN A 94 -4.71 -3.58 3.86
N VAL A 95 -3.91 -3.73 2.79
CA VAL A 95 -4.15 -3.09 1.48
C VAL A 95 -5.54 -3.32 0.90
N VAL A 96 -6.24 -4.41 1.26
CA VAL A 96 -7.60 -4.69 0.78
C VAL A 96 -8.58 -3.61 1.23
N PHE A 97 -8.38 -3.07 2.44
CA PHE A 97 -9.19 -2.00 2.98
C PHE A 97 -9.05 -0.73 2.14
N ASP A 98 -7.83 -0.17 2.06
CA ASP A 98 -7.57 1.05 1.27
C ASP A 98 -7.95 0.87 -0.19
N PHE A 99 -7.65 -0.29 -0.78
CA PHE A 99 -8.02 -0.61 -2.16
C PHE A 99 -9.54 -0.55 -2.38
N THR A 100 -10.33 -0.98 -1.38
CA THR A 100 -11.79 -0.92 -1.44
C THR A 100 -12.30 0.51 -1.27
N ILE A 101 -11.77 1.25 -0.29
CA ILE A 101 -12.12 2.66 -0.03
C ILE A 101 -11.81 3.55 -1.25
N LEU A 102 -10.68 3.28 -1.91
CA LEU A 102 -10.23 3.97 -3.12
C LEU A 102 -10.91 3.45 -4.39
N ARG A 103 -11.93 2.58 -4.29
CA ARG A 103 -12.68 2.01 -5.43
C ARG A 103 -11.77 1.39 -6.48
N GLY A 104 -10.79 0.60 -6.05
CA GLY A 104 -9.68 0.19 -6.92
C GLY A 104 -10.08 -0.63 -8.14
N TRP A 105 -11.04 -1.53 -8.01
CA TRP A 105 -11.54 -2.30 -9.17
C TRP A 105 -12.17 -1.42 -10.24
N GLU A 106 -12.92 -0.42 -9.81
CA GLU A 106 -13.61 0.49 -10.73
C GLU A 106 -12.62 1.34 -11.53
N ASN A 107 -11.69 2.00 -10.83
CA ASN A 107 -10.70 2.87 -11.46
C ASN A 107 -9.73 2.10 -12.36
N LEU A 108 -9.28 0.92 -11.93
CA LEU A 108 -8.43 0.06 -12.76
C LEU A 108 -9.14 -0.44 -14.01
N ARG A 109 -10.42 -0.84 -13.90
CA ARG A 109 -11.22 -1.26 -15.05
C ARG A 109 -11.46 -0.10 -16.00
N LYS A 110 -11.84 1.08 -15.49
CA LYS A 110 -12.05 2.30 -16.28
C LYS A 110 -10.80 2.67 -17.06
N GLU A 111 -9.63 2.52 -16.45
CA GLU A 111 -8.33 2.80 -17.10
C GLU A 111 -7.86 1.65 -18.02
N GLY A 112 -8.56 0.51 -18.07
CA GLY A 112 -8.25 -0.60 -18.97
C GLY A 112 -7.17 -1.58 -18.45
N TYR A 113 -6.87 -1.55 -17.16
CA TYR A 113 -6.02 -2.56 -16.53
C TYR A 113 -6.75 -3.90 -16.41
N LYS A 114 -6.02 -4.99 -16.64
CA LYS A 114 -6.51 -6.37 -16.48
C LYS A 114 -5.86 -7.03 -15.29
N LEU A 115 -6.66 -7.80 -14.54
CA LEU A 115 -6.15 -8.64 -13.45
C LEU A 115 -5.21 -9.73 -14.00
N LYS A 116 -4.08 -9.90 -13.32
CA LYS A 116 -3.07 -10.93 -13.65
C LYS A 116 -2.85 -11.91 -12.50
N PHE A 117 -2.92 -11.42 -11.27
CA PHE A 117 -2.78 -12.25 -10.08
C PHE A 117 -3.61 -11.66 -8.95
N PHE A 118 -4.25 -12.52 -8.18
CA PHE A 118 -5.00 -12.17 -6.99
C PHE A 118 -4.79 -13.23 -5.92
N HIS A 119 -4.36 -12.81 -4.75
CA HIS A 119 -4.31 -13.62 -3.54
C HIS A 119 -4.83 -12.78 -2.38
N ASN A 120 -5.67 -13.36 -1.53
CA ASN A 120 -6.12 -12.76 -0.28
C ASN A 120 -6.41 -13.89 0.72
N ASN A 121 -5.77 -13.84 1.89
CA ASN A 121 -6.05 -14.73 3.03
C ASN A 121 -6.36 -13.96 4.33
N GLY A 122 -6.69 -12.66 4.22
CA GLY A 122 -7.02 -11.78 5.34
C GLY A 122 -5.83 -11.05 5.95
N VAL A 123 -4.70 -11.73 6.15
CA VAL A 123 -3.45 -11.11 6.65
C VAL A 123 -2.40 -10.93 5.56
N SER A 124 -2.69 -11.46 4.37
CA SER A 124 -1.87 -11.38 3.19
C SER A 124 -2.72 -11.15 1.97
N ALA A 125 -2.48 -10.02 1.31
CA ALA A 125 -3.11 -9.68 0.05
C ALA A 125 -2.09 -9.23 -0.98
N ILE A 126 -2.27 -9.73 -2.21
CA ILE A 126 -1.46 -9.38 -3.37
C ILE A 126 -2.40 -9.27 -4.57
N VAL A 127 -2.40 -8.10 -5.21
CA VAL A 127 -3.16 -7.87 -6.44
C VAL A 127 -2.20 -7.36 -7.51
N THR A 128 -2.03 -8.11 -8.60
CA THR A 128 -1.24 -7.65 -9.75
C THR A 128 -2.16 -7.36 -10.92
N VAL A 129 -2.03 -6.16 -11.48
CA VAL A 129 -2.76 -5.72 -12.67
C VAL A 129 -1.80 -5.22 -13.74
N ARG A 130 -2.23 -5.30 -15.00
CA ARG A 130 -1.42 -4.92 -16.16
C ARG A 130 -2.23 -4.27 -17.28
N LYS A 131 -1.66 -3.23 -17.90
CA LYS A 131 -2.12 -2.57 -19.13
C LYS A 131 -0.93 -2.44 -20.07
N GLY A 132 -0.91 -3.17 -21.19
CA GLY A 132 0.24 -3.20 -22.10
C GLY A 132 1.54 -3.59 -21.39
N ASN A 133 2.52 -2.67 -21.36
CA ASN A 133 3.80 -2.83 -20.67
C ASN A 133 3.86 -2.16 -19.28
N LYS A 134 2.75 -1.60 -18.79
CA LYS A 134 2.61 -1.02 -17.45
C LYS A 134 2.04 -2.03 -16.47
N SER A 135 2.61 -2.12 -15.25
CA SER A 135 2.19 -3.07 -14.21
C SER A 135 2.13 -2.40 -12.85
N ILE A 136 1.05 -2.66 -12.12
CA ILE A 136 0.87 -2.22 -10.73
C ILE A 136 0.70 -3.47 -9.87
N VAL A 137 1.37 -3.49 -8.72
CA VAL A 137 1.18 -4.50 -7.68
C VAL A 137 0.70 -3.81 -6.42
N PHE A 138 -0.49 -4.17 -5.96
CA PHE A 138 -0.99 -3.81 -4.64
C PHE A 138 -0.61 -4.90 -3.67
N LEU A 139 -0.10 -4.50 -2.50
CA LEU A 139 0.54 -5.42 -1.59
C LEU A 139 0.31 -5.05 -0.14
N ASP A 140 -0.07 -6.05 0.65
CA ASP A 140 -0.18 -5.89 2.09
C ASP A 140 1.20 -5.88 2.75
N SER A 141 1.50 -4.85 3.53
CA SER A 141 2.73 -4.80 4.33
C SER A 141 2.79 -5.91 5.38
N MET A 142 1.63 -6.41 5.83
CA MET A 142 1.55 -7.52 6.78
C MET A 142 2.11 -8.85 6.25
N ASN A 143 2.32 -8.96 4.93
CA ASN A 143 3.01 -10.10 4.32
C ASN A 143 4.41 -10.33 4.88
N TRP A 144 5.11 -9.25 5.20
CA TRP A 144 6.46 -9.29 5.75
C TRP A 144 6.51 -8.87 7.20
N PHE A 145 5.58 -8.03 7.64
CA PHE A 145 5.57 -7.44 8.97
C PHE A 145 4.25 -7.75 9.68
N PRO A 146 4.08 -8.99 10.20
CA PRO A 146 2.86 -9.40 10.90
C PRO A 146 2.80 -8.82 12.33
N GLU A 147 2.86 -7.49 12.43
CA GLU A 147 2.78 -6.72 13.67
C GLU A 147 1.86 -5.51 13.47
N SER A 148 1.38 -4.93 14.58
CA SER A 148 0.59 -3.70 14.50
C SER A 148 1.46 -2.50 14.14
N LEU A 149 0.88 -1.53 13.45
CA LEU A 149 1.59 -0.30 13.06
C LEU A 149 2.13 0.46 14.28
N ALA A 150 1.42 0.43 15.41
CA ALA A 150 1.89 1.03 16.67
C ALA A 150 3.19 0.40 17.16
N LYS A 151 3.28 -0.95 17.20
CA LYS A 151 4.50 -1.67 17.58
C LYS A 151 5.64 -1.44 16.59
N THR A 152 5.33 -1.40 15.29
CA THR A 152 6.30 -1.00 14.26
C THR A 152 6.86 0.39 14.55
N GLY A 153 5.99 1.36 14.83
CA GLY A 153 6.36 2.74 15.14
C GLY A 153 7.26 2.85 16.38
N GLU A 154 6.91 2.17 17.46
CA GLU A 154 7.75 2.09 18.68
C GLU A 154 9.15 1.56 18.37
N ARG A 155 9.26 0.46 17.61
CA ARG A 155 10.55 -0.14 17.21
C ARG A 155 11.40 0.80 16.35
N LEU A 156 10.77 1.63 15.53
CA LEU A 156 11.45 2.60 14.67
C LEU A 156 11.75 3.93 15.38
N GLY A 157 11.25 4.14 16.60
CA GLY A 157 11.32 5.45 17.27
C GLY A 157 10.37 6.51 16.68
N ILE A 158 9.37 6.08 15.91
CA ILE A 158 8.33 6.92 15.30
C ILE A 158 6.97 6.47 15.86
N PRO A 159 6.62 6.87 17.10
CA PRO A 159 5.40 6.37 17.73
C PRO A 159 4.17 6.77 16.92
N LYS A 160 3.22 5.82 16.82
CA LYS A 160 1.92 6.07 16.20
C LYS A 160 1.17 7.13 17.02
N MET A 161 0.65 8.14 16.34
CA MET A 161 -0.15 9.19 16.97
C MET A 161 -1.42 8.61 17.59
N LYS A 162 -1.84 9.15 18.73
CA LYS A 162 -3.18 8.87 19.29
C LYS A 162 -4.16 9.88 18.71
N ILE A 163 -5.37 9.43 18.40
CA ILE A 163 -6.42 10.29 17.86
C ILE A 163 -7.77 9.91 18.46
N ASP A 164 -8.57 10.92 18.77
CA ASP A 164 -9.99 10.77 19.07
C ASP A 164 -10.79 11.07 17.79
N PHE A 165 -11.31 10.03 17.15
CA PHE A 165 -12.03 10.16 15.89
C PHE A 165 -13.35 10.92 16.01
N GLU A 166 -13.91 11.08 17.23
CA GLU A 166 -15.17 11.78 17.45
C GLU A 166 -14.96 13.30 17.50
N THR A 167 -13.83 13.75 18.06
CA THR A 167 -13.57 15.17 18.33
C THR A 167 -12.45 15.78 17.50
N CYS A 168 -11.63 14.97 16.82
CA CYS A 168 -10.49 15.47 16.05
C CYS A 168 -10.89 16.45 14.93
N THR A 169 -10.05 17.46 14.75
CA THR A 169 -10.10 18.34 13.59
C THR A 169 -9.61 17.63 12.33
N LYS A 170 -9.95 18.17 11.16
CA LYS A 170 -9.43 17.68 9.87
C LYS A 170 -7.89 17.71 9.82
N HIS A 171 -7.27 18.69 10.46
CA HIS A 171 -5.81 18.83 10.47
C HIS A 171 -5.14 17.73 11.32
N GLU A 172 -5.67 17.45 12.51
CA GLU A 172 -5.19 16.36 13.37
C GLU A 172 -5.35 15.00 12.68
N LEU A 173 -6.50 14.75 12.07
CA LEU A 173 -6.74 13.52 11.30
C LEU A 173 -5.78 13.38 10.12
N SER A 174 -5.49 14.47 9.41
CA SER A 174 -4.51 14.49 8.33
C SER A 174 -3.10 14.16 8.84
N ASN A 175 -2.68 14.75 9.98
CA ASN A 175 -1.38 14.49 10.57
C ASN A 175 -1.24 13.04 11.06
N TYR A 176 -2.30 12.49 11.67
CA TYR A 176 -2.39 11.10 12.08
C TYR A 176 -2.23 10.15 10.89
N CYS A 177 -3.02 10.32 9.83
CA CYS A 177 -2.94 9.50 8.61
C CYS A 177 -1.54 9.61 7.95
N ARG A 178 -0.96 10.81 7.91
CA ARG A 178 0.42 10.98 7.39
C ARG A 178 1.47 10.26 8.25
N ASN A 179 1.29 10.24 9.58
CA ASN A 179 2.16 9.52 10.51
C ASN A 179 2.09 8.00 10.27
N ASP A 180 0.90 7.46 9.98
CA ASP A 180 0.73 6.05 9.65
C ASP A 180 1.50 5.66 8.39
N VAL A 181 1.38 6.45 7.32
CA VAL A 181 2.16 6.26 6.08
C VAL A 181 3.66 6.35 6.36
N LEU A 182 4.10 7.28 7.22
CA LEU A 182 5.52 7.44 7.57
C LEU A 182 6.07 6.19 8.25
N ILE A 183 5.33 5.62 9.19
CA ILE A 183 5.75 4.41 9.90
C ILE A 183 5.89 3.24 8.92
N ASP A 184 4.91 3.04 8.02
CA ASP A 184 4.98 1.93 7.07
C ASP A 184 6.08 2.12 6.02
N PHE A 185 6.24 3.35 5.52
CA PHE A 185 7.32 3.73 4.61
C PHE A 185 8.69 3.48 5.23
N GLU A 186 8.96 4.00 6.42
CA GLU A 186 10.29 3.89 7.04
C GLU A 186 10.62 2.45 7.40
N ASN A 187 9.61 1.66 7.83
CA ASN A 187 9.78 0.22 8.05
C ASN A 187 10.25 -0.49 6.77
N PHE A 188 9.58 -0.24 5.65
CA PHE A 188 9.97 -0.80 4.36
C PHE A 188 11.31 -0.27 3.88
N ARG A 189 11.61 1.02 4.07
CA ARG A 189 12.87 1.62 3.65
C ARG A 189 14.04 0.96 4.36
N GLN A 190 13.95 0.71 5.66
CA GLN A 190 14.97 -0.03 6.41
C GLN A 190 15.09 -1.49 5.93
N PHE A 191 13.96 -2.16 5.69
CA PHE A 191 13.97 -3.52 5.14
C PHE A 191 14.64 -3.59 3.76
N ILE A 192 14.33 -2.65 2.87
CA ILE A 192 14.94 -2.54 1.55
C ILE A 192 16.45 -2.29 1.67
N ARG A 193 16.88 -1.42 2.60
CA ARG A 193 18.30 -1.16 2.87
C ARG A 193 19.04 -2.38 3.41
N PHE A 194 18.38 -3.24 4.18
CA PHE A 194 18.97 -4.49 4.65
C PHE A 194 19.19 -5.51 3.51
N LEU A 195 18.35 -5.47 2.46
CA LEU A 195 18.42 -6.41 1.34
C LEU A 195 19.45 -6.04 0.25
N VAL A 196 20.04 -4.86 0.29
CA VAL A 196 20.98 -4.32 -0.71
C VAL A 196 22.34 -4.11 -0.08
#